data_AF-A0A5D4UKW1-F1
#
_entry.id   AF-A0A5D4UKW1-F1
#
_cell.length_a   1.000
_cell.length_b   1.000
_cell.length_c   1.000
_cell.angle_alpha   90.00
_cell.angle_beta   90.00
_cell.angle_gamma   90.00
#
_symmetry.space_group_name_H-M   'P 1'
#
loop_
_entity.id
_entity.type
_entity.pdbx_description
1 polymer ?
#
loop_
_entity_poly.entity_id
_entity_poly.type
_entity_poly.pdbx_seq_one_letter_code
_entity_poly.pdbx_strand_id
1 'polypeptide(L)'
;MEWLILLHVLSAIIGVGPTFFAHVLNRPDKSIEQLKVTTELNKRLEYFPKIGGSIAVLTGFILFYTGDYGSFSQLWILGSVLLYIFIQIIVIIFITPVSKKINEWISLPENEHLTGAPPEEIQRHLVTMDRYFYLASSLGVLLFIFMIMKP
;
A
#
# COMPACT_ATOMS: atom_id res chain seq x y z
N MET A 1 3.49 -23.57 -15.58
CA MET A 1 3.78 -23.01 -14.24
C MET A 1 4.37 -21.59 -14.33
N GLU A 2 5.31 -21.35 -15.25
CA GLU A 2 5.99 -20.05 -15.43
C GLU A 2 5.03 -18.85 -15.60
N TRP A 3 3.99 -18.97 -16.42
CA TRP A 3 2.99 -17.92 -16.60
C TRP A 3 2.23 -17.56 -15.33
N LEU A 4 1.95 -18.54 -14.48
CA LEU A 4 1.27 -18.32 -13.20
C LEU A 4 2.20 -17.62 -12.21
N ILE A 5 3.49 -17.97 -12.19
CA ILE A 5 4.52 -17.27 -11.41
C ILE A 5 4.64 -15.82 -11.89
N LEU A 6 4.72 -15.60 -13.20
CA LEU A 6 4.79 -14.26 -13.78
C LEU A 6 3.58 -13.43 -13.37
N LEU A 7 2.36 -13.98 -13.52
CA LEU A 7 1.14 -13.31 -13.10
C LEU A 7 1.16 -12.97 -11.61
N HIS A 8 1.59 -13.90 -10.76
CA HIS A 8 1.68 -13.71 -9.31
C HIS A 8 2.63 -12.55 -8.94
N VAL A 9 3.86 -12.57 -9.48
CA VAL A 9 4.88 -11.55 -9.21
C VAL A 9 4.45 -10.19 -9.74
N LEU A 10 3.96 -10.10 -10.98
CA LEU A 10 3.49 -8.83 -11.55
C LEU A 10 2.29 -8.28 -10.79
N SER A 11 1.36 -9.14 -10.37
CA SER A 11 0.19 -8.71 -9.57
C SER A 11 0.61 -8.13 -8.22
N ALA A 12 1.61 -8.73 -7.57
CA ALA A 12 2.19 -8.20 -6.34
C ALA A 12 2.87 -6.84 -6.57
N ILE A 13 3.65 -6.70 -7.65
CA ILE A 13 4.32 -5.44 -8.01
C ILE A 13 3.30 -4.34 -8.28
N ILE A 14 2.28 -4.62 -9.10
CA ILE A 14 1.22 -3.67 -9.43
C ILE A 14 0.41 -3.32 -8.18
N GLY A 15 0.11 -4.29 -7.32
CA GLY A 15 -0.66 -4.09 -6.10
C GLY A 15 0.05 -3.23 -5.06
N VAL A 16 1.34 -3.48 -4.81
CA VAL A 16 2.15 -2.73 -3.84
C VAL A 16 2.71 -1.43 -4.43
N GLY A 17 2.79 -1.31 -5.76
CA GLY A 17 3.32 -0.18 -6.51
C GLY A 17 2.93 1.21 -6.02
N PRO A 18 1.64 1.50 -5.74
CA PRO A 18 1.23 2.82 -5.26
C PRO A 18 1.89 3.27 -3.95
N THR A 19 2.34 2.33 -3.11
CA THR A 19 3.01 2.68 -1.85
C THR A 19 4.28 3.50 -2.10
N PHE A 20 5.02 3.22 -3.17
CA PHE A 20 6.26 3.93 -3.53
C PHE A 20 6.02 5.39 -3.96
N PHE A 21 4.85 5.67 -4.53
CA PHE A 21 4.46 7.04 -4.87
C PHE A 21 3.75 7.75 -3.73
N ALA A 22 3.28 7.01 -2.72
CA ALA A 22 2.48 7.56 -1.65
C ALA A 22 3.23 8.62 -0.84
N HIS A 23 4.56 8.57 -0.69
CA HIS A 23 5.30 9.62 0.04
C HIS A 23 5.24 10.97 -0.68
N VAL A 24 5.31 10.95 -2.02
CA VAL A 24 5.19 12.17 -2.84
C VAL A 24 3.78 12.75 -2.73
N LEU A 25 2.79 11.87 -2.73
CA LEU A 25 1.37 12.22 -2.65
C LEU A 25 0.88 12.53 -1.22
N ASN A 26 1.60 12.11 -0.19
CA ASN A 26 1.22 12.25 1.22
C ASN A 26 2.22 13.08 2.03
N ARG A 27 3.18 13.74 1.37
CA ARG A 27 4.12 14.67 2.00
C ARG A 27 3.43 15.70 2.93
N PRO A 28 4.03 16.06 4.07
CA PRO A 28 3.38 16.89 5.09
C PRO A 28 3.19 18.37 4.74
N ASP A 29 4.02 18.92 3.85
CA ASP A 29 4.11 20.35 3.49
C ASP A 29 3.04 20.81 2.48
N LYS A 30 1.95 20.05 2.34
CA LYS A 30 0.92 20.37 1.35
C LYS A 30 0.02 21.50 1.79
N SER A 31 -0.38 22.30 0.80
CA SER A 31 -1.53 23.18 0.92
C SER A 31 -2.85 22.40 0.89
N ILE A 32 -3.93 23.00 1.41
CA ILE A 32 -5.28 22.44 1.41
C ILE A 32 -5.75 22.12 -0.02
N GLU A 33 -5.39 22.95 -0.99
CA GLU A 33 -5.70 22.78 -2.40
C GLU A 33 -5.01 21.53 -2.97
N GLN A 34 -3.72 21.34 -2.64
CA GLN A 34 -3.00 20.13 -3.01
C GLN A 34 -3.56 18.89 -2.31
N LEU A 35 -4.03 19.02 -1.06
CA LEU A 35 -4.68 17.94 -0.35
C LEU A 35 -5.97 17.51 -1.04
N LYS A 36 -6.84 18.43 -1.44
CA LYS A 36 -8.07 18.12 -2.21
C LYS A 36 -7.77 17.25 -3.44
N VAL A 37 -6.77 17.63 -4.23
CA VAL A 37 -6.35 16.89 -5.43
C VAL A 37 -5.76 15.52 -5.08
N THR A 38 -4.84 15.48 -4.12
CA THR A 38 -4.13 14.22 -3.77
C THR A 38 -5.03 13.21 -3.08
N THR A 39 -6.04 13.66 -2.33
CA THR A 39 -7.02 12.77 -1.69
C THR A 39 -7.90 12.07 -2.73
N GLU A 40 -8.30 12.76 -3.80
CA GLU A 40 -9.03 12.15 -4.92
C GLU A 40 -8.15 11.17 -5.71
N LEU A 41 -6.87 11.49 -5.91
CA LEU A 41 -5.92 10.58 -6.54
C LEU A 41 -5.70 9.31 -5.69
N ASN A 42 -5.56 9.45 -4.37
CA ASN A 42 -5.39 8.33 -3.45
C ASN A 42 -6.55 7.32 -3.54
N LYS A 43 -7.81 7.79 -3.66
CA LYS A 43 -8.97 6.90 -3.86
C LYS A 43 -8.83 6.02 -5.10
N ARG A 44 -8.26 6.55 -6.17
CA ARG A 44 -8.01 5.81 -7.41
C ARG A 44 -6.84 4.85 -7.27
N LEU A 45 -5.80 5.25 -6.54
CA LEU A 45 -4.64 4.41 -6.28
C LEU A 45 -4.97 3.23 -5.37
N GLU A 46 -5.99 3.31 -4.52
CA GLU A 46 -6.45 2.18 -3.70
C GLU A 46 -7.00 0.99 -4.52
N TYR A 47 -7.38 1.18 -5.79
CA TYR A 47 -7.83 0.05 -6.62
C TYR A 47 -6.70 -0.93 -6.94
N PHE A 48 -5.46 -0.44 -7.06
CA PHE A 48 -4.30 -1.27 -7.37
C PHE A 48 -4.05 -2.35 -6.30
N PRO A 49 -3.91 -2.06 -4.99
CA PRO A 49 -3.73 -3.08 -3.98
C PRO A 49 -4.97 -3.97 -3.82
N LYS A 50 -6.19 -3.44 -4.03
CA LYS A 50 -7.42 -4.25 -3.97
C LYS A 50 -7.46 -5.29 -5.08
N ILE A 51 -7.09 -4.93 -6.31
CA ILE A 51 -7.11 -5.83 -7.48
C ILE A 51 -5.84 -6.67 -7.51
N GLY A 52 -4.67 -6.05 -7.64
CA GLY A 52 -3.38 -6.71 -7.75
C GLY A 52 -3.03 -7.54 -6.51
N GLY A 53 -3.32 -7.04 -5.31
CA GLY A 53 -3.14 -7.80 -4.08
C GLY A 53 -4.05 -9.02 -3.99
N SER A 54 -5.32 -8.91 -4.38
CA SER A 54 -6.24 -10.06 -4.41
C SER A 54 -5.78 -11.12 -5.43
N ILE A 55 -5.37 -10.70 -6.63
CA ILE A 55 -4.83 -11.62 -7.64
C ILE A 55 -3.55 -12.28 -7.12
N ALA A 56 -2.64 -11.53 -6.50
CA ALA A 56 -1.41 -12.07 -5.92
C ALA A 56 -1.71 -13.12 -4.84
N VAL A 57 -2.65 -12.87 -3.93
CA VAL A 57 -3.05 -13.86 -2.91
C VAL A 57 -3.62 -15.13 -3.54
N LEU A 58 -4.59 -15.00 -4.45
CA LEU A 58 -5.23 -16.14 -5.10
C LEU A 58 -4.23 -16.98 -5.89
N THR A 59 -3.41 -16.32 -6.71
CA THR A 59 -2.37 -17.00 -7.49
C THR A 59 -1.29 -17.60 -6.60
N GLY A 60 -0.96 -17.00 -5.46
CA GLY A 60 -0.05 -17.53 -4.46
C GLY A 60 -0.56 -18.84 -3.85
N PHE A 61 -1.85 -18.90 -3.48
CA PHE A 61 -2.47 -20.15 -3.04
C PHE A 61 -2.46 -21.22 -4.13
N ILE A 62 -2.83 -20.87 -5.37
CA ILE A 62 -2.81 -21.83 -6.49
C ILE A 62 -1.39 -22.36 -6.70
N LEU A 63 -0.36 -21.49 -6.70
CA LEU A 63 1.04 -21.89 -6.83
C LEU A 63 1.46 -22.84 -5.71
N PHE A 64 1.08 -22.57 -4.47
CA PHE A 64 1.41 -23.43 -3.33
C PHE A 64 0.79 -24.83 -3.46
N TYR A 65 -0.49 -24.93 -3.87
CA TYR A 65 -1.18 -26.23 -3.98
C TYR A 65 -0.82 -27.02 -5.24
N THR A 66 -0.44 -26.34 -6.33
CA THR A 66 -0.17 -26.99 -7.63
C THR A 66 1.30 -27.14 -7.95
N GLY A 67 2.17 -26.40 -7.28
CA GLY A 67 3.61 -26.42 -7.50
C GLY A 67 4.34 -27.32 -6.53
N ASP A 68 5.47 -27.86 -6.98
CA ASP A 68 6.35 -28.69 -6.16
C ASP A 68 7.33 -27.82 -5.36
N TYR A 69 6.78 -26.89 -4.56
CA TYR A 69 7.55 -25.93 -3.78
C TYR A 69 8.05 -26.51 -2.44
N GLY A 70 7.81 -27.79 -2.17
CA GLY A 70 8.23 -28.43 -0.92
C GLY A 70 7.47 -27.90 0.30
N SER A 71 8.15 -27.80 1.45
CA SER A 71 7.52 -27.41 2.71
C SER A 71 7.15 -25.93 2.74
N PHE A 72 5.95 -25.62 3.26
CA PHE A 72 5.50 -24.26 3.56
C PHE A 72 6.46 -23.50 4.50
N SER A 73 7.26 -24.21 5.30
CA SER A 73 8.24 -23.64 6.22
C SER A 73 9.49 -23.06 5.56
N GLN A 74 9.59 -23.12 4.22
CA GLN A 74 10.66 -22.45 3.51
C GLN A 74 10.64 -20.95 3.79
N LEU A 75 11.82 -20.40 4.12
CA LEU A 75 11.96 -19.01 4.56
C LEU A 75 11.39 -18.01 3.55
N TRP A 76 11.51 -18.28 2.25
CA TRP A 76 10.98 -17.41 1.20
C TRP A 76 9.45 -17.46 1.11
N ILE A 77 8.82 -18.62 1.28
CA ILE A 77 7.35 -18.76 1.25
C ILE A 77 6.76 -18.09 2.50
N LEU A 78 7.17 -18.55 3.68
CA LEU A 78 6.65 -18.05 4.95
C LEU A 78 6.98 -16.56 5.12
N GLY A 79 8.20 -16.15 4.79
CA GLY A 79 8.64 -14.75 4.85
C GLY A 79 7.84 -13.85 3.91
N SER A 80 7.58 -14.27 2.67
CA SER A 80 6.75 -13.49 1.74
C SER A 80 5.32 -13.32 2.25
N VAL A 81 4.72 -14.39 2.79
CA VAL A 81 3.36 -14.35 3.35
C VAL A 81 3.31 -13.40 4.55
N LEU A 82 4.28 -13.51 5.47
CA LEU A 82 4.36 -12.64 6.64
C LEU A 82 4.57 -11.17 6.26
N LEU A 83 5.49 -10.89 5.33
CA LEU A 83 5.73 -9.54 4.80
C LEU A 83 4.45 -8.96 4.19
N TYR A 84 3.75 -9.75 3.36
CA TYR A 84 2.48 -9.33 2.76
C TYR A 84 1.42 -9.01 3.83
N ILE A 85 1.26 -9.87 4.83
CA ILE A 85 0.32 -9.63 5.95
C ILE A 85 0.68 -8.34 6.70
N PHE A 86 1.96 -8.11 7.00
CA PHE A 86 2.38 -6.89 7.68
C PHE A 86 2.13 -5.63 6.85
N ILE A 87 2.37 -5.67 5.55
CA ILE A 87 2.01 -4.56 4.65
C ILE A 87 0.51 -4.29 4.73
N GLN A 88 -0.34 -5.33 4.67
CA GLN A 88 -1.79 -5.18 4.77
C GLN A 88 -2.23 -4.60 6.12
N ILE A 89 -1.62 -5.05 7.22
CA ILE A 89 -1.86 -4.49 8.56
C ILE A 89 -1.52 -2.99 8.58
N ILE A 90 -0.35 -2.60 8.08
CA ILE A 90 0.07 -1.20 8.03
C ILE A 90 -0.93 -0.36 7.24
N VAL A 91 -1.31 -0.83 6.04
CA VAL A 91 -2.24 -0.11 5.17
C VAL A 91 -3.62 -0.01 5.80
N ILE A 92 -4.24 -1.13 6.19
CA ILE A 92 -5.64 -1.16 6.63
C ILE A 92 -5.81 -0.57 8.04
N ILE A 93 -4.91 -0.87 8.97
CA ILE A 93 -5.07 -0.49 10.39
C ILE A 93 -4.53 0.91 10.65
N PHE A 94 -3.40 1.30 10.03
CA PHE A 94 -2.74 2.56 10.37
C PHE A 94 -2.96 3.66 9.32
N ILE A 95 -2.91 3.33 8.04
CA ILE A 95 -3.03 4.34 6.96
C ILE A 95 -4.49 4.67 6.66
N THR A 96 -5.34 3.67 6.42
CA THR A 96 -6.74 3.87 6.00
C THR A 96 -7.54 4.76 6.96
N PRO A 97 -7.48 4.59 8.30
CA PRO A 97 -8.24 5.44 9.21
C PRO A 97 -7.79 6.89 9.19
N VAL A 98 -6.47 7.13 9.08
CA VAL A 98 -5.90 8.48 9.00
C VAL A 98 -6.28 9.16 7.69
N SER A 99 -6.18 8.43 6.57
CA SER A 99 -6.63 8.90 5.26
C SER A 99 -8.11 9.28 5.27
N LYS A 100 -8.96 8.47 5.90
CA LYS A 100 -10.39 8.74 6.05
C LYS A 100 -10.66 10.03 6.82
N LYS A 101 -9.97 10.24 7.96
CA LYS A 101 -10.09 11.47 8.76
C LYS A 101 -9.71 12.73 7.96
N ILE A 102 -8.61 12.66 7.20
CA ILE A 102 -8.19 13.78 6.33
C ILE A 102 -9.25 14.05 5.26
N ASN A 103 -9.75 13.00 4.59
CA ASN A 103 -10.77 13.15 3.56
C ASN A 103 -12.10 13.68 4.12
N GLU A 104 -12.53 13.21 5.30
CA GLU A 104 -13.72 13.71 5.99
C GLU A 104 -13.57 15.20 6.33
N TRP A 105 -12.43 15.58 6.91
CA TRP A 105 -12.14 16.98 7.23
C TRP A 105 -12.16 17.88 5.98
N ILE A 106 -11.52 17.47 4.89
CA ILE A 106 -11.52 18.24 3.61
C ILE A 106 -12.93 18.38 3.03
N SER A 107 -13.80 17.40 3.25
CA SER A 107 -15.15 17.35 2.67
C SER A 107 -16.18 18.16 3.46
N LEU A 108 -15.83 18.72 4.62
CA LEU A 108 -16.76 19.55 5.41
C LEU A 108 -17.02 20.89 4.69
N PRO A 109 -18.29 21.35 4.57
CA PRO A 109 -18.63 22.60 3.90
C PRO A 109 -17.89 23.83 4.46
N GLU A 110 -17.70 23.86 5.78
CA GLU A 110 -16.95 24.93 6.48
C GLU A 110 -15.47 25.01 6.07
N ASN A 111 -14.89 23.91 5.60
CA ASN A 111 -13.50 23.83 5.16
C ASN A 111 -13.34 24.05 3.65
N GLU A 112 -14.44 24.23 2.91
CA GLU A 112 -14.41 24.40 1.46
C GLU A 112 -13.61 25.65 1.05
N HIS A 113 -13.76 26.74 1.81
CA HIS A 113 -13.13 28.03 1.55
C HIS A 113 -11.70 28.18 2.11
N LEU A 114 -11.22 27.20 2.89
CA LEU A 114 -9.87 27.26 3.46
C LEU A 114 -8.80 27.07 2.37
N THR A 115 -7.72 27.83 2.49
CA THR A 115 -6.59 27.87 1.55
C THR A 115 -5.27 27.88 2.30
N GLY A 116 -4.19 27.50 1.63
CA GLY A 116 -2.85 27.52 2.21
C GLY A 116 -2.61 26.35 3.16
N ALA A 117 -1.92 26.58 4.29
CA ALA A 117 -1.50 25.49 5.17
C ALA A 117 -2.67 24.87 5.94
N PRO A 118 -2.80 23.54 6.01
CA PRO A 118 -3.81 22.87 6.81
C PRO A 118 -3.54 23.04 8.31
N PRO A 119 -4.54 22.84 9.18
CA PRO A 119 -4.35 22.86 10.63
C PRO A 119 -3.25 21.88 11.10
N GLU A 120 -2.60 22.18 12.22
CA GLU A 120 -1.52 21.35 12.77
C GLU A 120 -1.93 19.87 12.97
N GLU A 121 -3.18 19.62 13.36
CA GLU A 121 -3.70 18.26 13.53
C GLU A 121 -3.64 17.46 12.22
N ILE A 122 -4.07 18.07 11.11
CA ILE A 122 -4.02 17.47 9.78
C ILE A 122 -2.57 17.28 9.33
N GLN A 123 -1.68 18.23 9.62
CA GLN A 123 -0.25 18.08 9.34
C GLN A 123 0.35 16.88 10.07
N ARG A 124 0.03 16.69 11.36
CA ARG A 124 0.50 15.53 12.15
C ARG A 124 -0.02 14.21 11.58
N HIS A 125 -1.26 14.19 11.08
CA HIS A 125 -1.82 13.04 10.38
C HIS A 125 -1.07 12.73 9.09
N LEU A 126 -0.73 13.74 8.29
CA LEU A 126 0.07 13.56 7.07
C LEU A 126 1.47 13.00 7.37
N VAL A 127 2.17 13.55 8.37
CA VAL A 127 3.48 13.03 8.82
C VAL A 127 3.38 11.56 9.24
N THR A 128 2.34 11.22 10.00
CA THR A 128 2.12 9.85 10.47
C THR A 128 1.89 8.90 9.30
N MET A 129 1.00 9.30 8.37
CA MET A 129 0.68 8.52 7.19
C MET A 129 1.90 8.32 6.28
N ASP A 130 2.69 9.37 6.07
CA ASP A 130 3.92 9.32 5.26
C ASP A 130 4.93 8.30 5.80
N ARG A 131 5.17 8.29 7.12
CA ARG A 131 6.04 7.31 7.79
C ARG A 131 5.57 5.87 7.60
N TYR A 132 4.26 5.63 7.75
CA TYR A 132 3.71 4.29 7.54
C TYR A 132 3.81 3.85 6.10
N PHE A 133 3.64 4.76 5.13
CA PHE A 133 3.91 4.43 3.75
C PHE A 133 5.37 4.05 3.56
N TYR A 134 6.34 4.79 4.11
CA TYR A 134 7.77 4.45 3.97
C TYR A 134 8.08 3.06 4.50
N LEU A 135 7.47 2.69 5.62
CA LEU A 135 7.55 1.34 6.17
C LEU A 135 6.94 0.31 5.21
N ALA A 136 5.72 0.56 4.71
CA ALA A 136 5.04 -0.35 3.77
C ALA A 136 5.85 -0.55 2.47
N SER A 137 6.42 0.51 1.92
CA SER A 137 7.27 0.44 0.73
C SER A 137 8.56 -0.32 0.98
N SER A 138 9.20 -0.11 2.14
CA SER A 138 10.40 -0.86 2.53
C SER A 138 10.12 -2.35 2.65
N LEU A 139 8.99 -2.73 3.29
CA LEU A 139 8.54 -4.12 3.35
C LEU A 139 8.18 -4.66 1.95
N GLY A 140 7.61 -3.82 1.07
CA GLY A 140 7.33 -4.16 -0.31
C GLY A 140 8.59 -4.51 -1.11
N VAL A 141 9.68 -3.77 -0.93
CA VAL A 141 10.99 -4.12 -1.52
C VAL A 141 11.48 -5.47 -1.01
N LEU A 142 11.43 -5.69 0.30
CA LEU A 142 11.82 -6.98 0.88
C LEU A 142 10.97 -8.14 0.35
N LEU A 143 9.65 -7.92 0.19
CA LEU A 143 8.74 -8.89 -0.41
C LEU A 143 9.17 -9.22 -1.84
N PHE A 144 9.48 -8.22 -2.67
CA PHE A 144 9.93 -8.47 -4.05
C PHE A 144 11.27 -9.19 -4.10
N ILE A 145 12.20 -8.88 -3.21
CA ILE A 145 13.46 -9.61 -3.08
C ILE A 145 13.18 -11.09 -2.79
N PHE A 146 12.28 -11.39 -1.86
CA PHE A 146 11.91 -12.78 -1.52
C PHE A 146 11.24 -13.49 -2.70
N MET A 147 10.41 -12.80 -3.48
CA MET A 147 9.71 -13.40 -4.63
C MET A 147 10.63 -13.65 -5.82
N ILE A 148 11.61 -12.78 -6.06
CA ILE A 148 12.49 -12.80 -7.24
C ILE A 148 13.74 -13.66 -6.99
N MET A 149 14.37 -13.52 -5.81
CA MET A 149 15.61 -14.22 -5.47
C MET A 149 15.40 -15.59 -4.81
N LYS A 150 14.15 -16.10 -4.80
CA LYS A 150 13.88 -17.43 -4.25
C LYS A 150 14.71 -18.49 -4.98
N PRO A 151 15.29 -19.46 -4.25
CA PRO A 151 16.05 -20.55 -4.85
C PRO A 151 15.17 -21.53 -5.64
#